data_AF-A0A3S4F9E9-F1
#
_entry.id   AF-A0A3S4F9E9-F1
#
_cell.length_a   1.000
_cell.length_b   1.000
_cell.length_c   1.000
_cell.angle_alpha   90.00
_cell.angle_beta   90.00
_cell.angle_gamma   90.00
#
_symmetry.space_group_name_H-M   'P 1'
#
loop_
_entity.id
_entity.type
_entity.pdbx_description
1 polymer ?
#
loop_
_entity_poly.entity_id
_entity_poly.type
_entity_poly.pdbx_seq_one_letter_code
_entity_poly.pdbx_strand_id
1 'polypeptide(L)'
;MGVSCSADRNIKAKINREGIWIEKLEHNPGQYIPPALRQAGEGDAVKVDLNRPMKEILAQLSQYPVSTRLSLTGTIIVGRDIAHAKLKERIESGEDLPQYIKDHPIYYAGPAKNPGRLSIWLIRPHHRRPEWTLMSSLLQSHGGSMIMLAKGNRSQQVTDACKKTRRLLFGQYRRPGGGSGTAEH
;
A
#
# COMPACT_ATOMS: atom_id res chain seq x y z
N MET A 1 -16.60 -15.12 -13.82
CA MET A 1 -16.42 -15.38 -12.37
C MET A 1 -16.33 -14.06 -11.63
N GLY A 2 -17.02 -13.91 -10.49
CA GLY A 2 -16.95 -12.73 -9.62
C GLY A 2 -16.61 -13.14 -8.19
N VAL A 3 -15.94 -12.28 -7.43
CA VAL A 3 -15.50 -12.57 -6.05
C VAL A 3 -15.94 -11.47 -5.09
N SER A 4 -16.36 -11.84 -3.88
CA SER A 4 -16.45 -10.87 -2.79
C SER A 4 -15.09 -10.72 -2.13
N CYS A 5 -14.60 -9.48 -2.06
CA CYS A 5 -13.38 -9.18 -1.32
C CYS A 5 -13.69 -9.10 0.17
N SER A 6 -12.68 -9.11 1.02
CA SER A 6 -12.95 -9.16 2.45
C SER A 6 -13.33 -7.85 3.12
N ALA A 7 -13.53 -6.81 2.31
CA ALA A 7 -14.47 -5.76 2.67
C ALA A 7 -15.85 -6.15 2.13
N ASP A 8 -16.34 -7.33 2.54
CA ASP A 8 -17.65 -7.86 2.14
C ASP A 8 -18.72 -7.03 2.84
N ARG A 9 -19.44 -6.23 2.05
CA ARG A 9 -20.32 -5.16 2.53
C ARG A 9 -21.60 -5.19 1.72
N ASN A 10 -22.39 -6.22 1.97
CA ASN A 10 -23.75 -6.35 1.47
C ASN A 10 -24.72 -6.30 2.66
N ILE A 11 -25.93 -5.78 2.43
CA ILE A 11 -26.98 -5.74 3.46
C ILE A 11 -28.33 -5.89 2.77
N LYS A 12 -29.16 -6.82 3.25
CA LYS A 12 -30.53 -6.99 2.78
C LYS A 12 -31.46 -6.04 3.51
N ALA A 13 -32.50 -5.58 2.82
CA ALA A 13 -33.57 -4.79 3.40
C ALA A 13 -34.92 -5.25 2.86
N LYS A 14 -35.97 -5.10 3.66
CA LYS A 14 -37.37 -5.43 3.31
C LYS A 14 -38.27 -4.29 3.75
N ILE A 15 -39.23 -3.94 2.90
CA ILE A 15 -40.30 -3.00 3.24
C ILE A 15 -41.62 -3.77 3.13
N ASN A 16 -42.47 -3.68 4.16
CA ASN A 16 -43.83 -4.22 4.14
C ASN A 16 -44.79 -3.26 4.86
N ARG A 17 -46.07 -3.64 4.94
CA ARG A 17 -47.10 -2.83 5.63
C ARG A 17 -46.79 -2.55 7.11
N GLU A 18 -45.91 -3.34 7.72
CA GLU A 18 -45.52 -3.23 9.13
C GLU A 18 -44.31 -2.32 9.34
N GLY A 19 -43.57 -1.97 8.27
CA GLY A 19 -42.45 -1.03 8.33
C GLY A 19 -41.24 -1.41 7.49
N ILE A 20 -40.08 -0.94 7.93
CA ILE A 20 -38.79 -1.08 7.26
C ILE A 20 -37.90 -2.01 8.09
N TRP A 21 -37.36 -3.03 7.43
CA TRP A 21 -36.50 -4.04 8.01
C TRP A 21 -35.13 -4.00 7.35
N ILE A 22 -34.07 -4.11 8.15
CA ILE A 22 -32.69 -4.17 7.70
C ILE A 22 -32.03 -5.41 8.28
N GLU A 23 -31.19 -6.09 7.49
CA GLU A 23 -30.44 -7.26 7.92
C GLU A 23 -29.54 -6.90 9.11
N LYS A 24 -29.64 -7.71 10.16
CA LYS A 24 -28.86 -7.54 11.37
C LYS A 24 -27.45 -8.06 11.13
N LEU A 25 -26.47 -7.16 11.23
CA LEU A 25 -25.05 -7.51 11.18
C LEU A 25 -24.49 -7.75 12.59
N GLU A 26 -23.30 -8.34 12.65
CA GLU A 26 -22.56 -8.53 13.89
C GLU A 26 -22.11 -7.19 14.50
N HIS A 27 -22.37 -7.00 15.80
CA HIS A 27 -21.97 -5.79 16.54
C HIS A 27 -20.75 -6.00 17.44
N ASN A 28 -20.39 -7.25 17.76
CA ASN A 28 -19.21 -7.61 18.54
C ASN A 28 -18.26 -8.54 17.74
N PRO A 29 -17.60 -8.05 16.68
CA PRO A 29 -16.71 -8.89 15.87
C PRO A 29 -15.47 -9.38 16.63
N GLY A 30 -15.13 -8.76 17.78
CA GLY A 30 -13.97 -9.15 18.59
C GLY A 30 -14.07 -10.56 19.18
N GLN A 31 -15.28 -11.12 19.30
CA GLN A 31 -15.49 -12.48 19.80
C GLN A 31 -14.86 -13.55 18.90
N TYR A 32 -14.74 -13.27 17.60
CA TYR A 32 -14.12 -14.19 16.64
C TYR A 32 -12.58 -14.13 16.65
N ILE A 33 -11.97 -13.26 17.48
CA ILE A 33 -10.51 -13.17 17.62
C ILE A 33 -10.08 -14.15 18.72
N PRO A 34 -9.31 -15.21 18.40
CA PRO A 34 -8.78 -16.14 19.39
C PRO A 34 -7.97 -15.42 20.47
N PRO A 35 -8.08 -15.80 21.76
CA PRO A 35 -7.35 -15.15 22.85
C PRO A 35 -5.85 -15.00 22.62
N ALA A 36 -5.21 -16.06 22.07
CA ALA A 36 -3.79 -16.06 21.72
C ALA A 36 -3.38 -15.00 20.69
N LEU A 37 -4.31 -14.56 19.83
CA LEU A 37 -4.05 -13.56 18.79
C LEU A 37 -4.39 -12.13 19.22
N ARG A 38 -5.06 -11.96 20.37
CA ARG A 38 -5.42 -10.63 20.89
C ARG A 38 -4.20 -9.84 21.35
N GLN A 39 -3.13 -10.52 21.74
CA GLN A 39 -1.87 -9.93 22.17
C GLN A 39 -0.68 -10.32 21.28
N ALA A 40 -0.93 -11.00 20.16
CA ALA A 40 0.13 -11.31 19.21
C ALA A 40 0.69 -10.01 18.65
N GLY A 41 1.85 -9.59 19.17
CA GLY A 41 2.60 -8.42 18.73
C GLY A 41 2.96 -8.49 17.25
N GLU A 42 3.76 -7.53 16.79
CA GLU A 42 4.13 -7.45 15.37
C GLU A 42 5.05 -8.58 14.90
N GLY A 43 5.49 -9.48 15.78
CA GLY A 43 6.47 -10.53 15.48
C GLY A 43 7.84 -9.95 15.16
N ASP A 44 8.78 -10.80 14.72
CA ASP A 44 10.08 -10.33 14.26
C ASP A 44 9.93 -9.59 12.92
N ALA A 45 10.17 -8.29 12.96
CA ALA A 45 10.16 -7.43 11.79
C ALA A 45 11.42 -6.56 11.78
N VAL A 46 12.05 -6.45 10.62
CA VAL A 46 13.22 -5.58 10.45
C VAL A 46 12.74 -4.14 10.43
N LYS A 47 13.28 -3.33 11.36
CA LYS A 47 12.96 -1.91 11.45
C LYS A 47 13.72 -1.14 10.37
N VAL A 48 13.00 -0.32 9.61
CA VAL A 48 13.57 0.54 8.59
C VAL A 48 13.10 1.97 8.81
N ASP A 49 14.06 2.84 9.07
CA ASP A 49 13.85 4.28 9.09
C ASP A 49 13.93 4.85 7.67
N LEU A 50 12.84 5.48 7.25
CA LEU A 50 12.60 6.10 5.95
C LEU A 50 13.02 7.56 5.88
N ASN A 51 13.43 8.18 7.01
CA ASN A 51 13.94 9.55 7.04
C ASN A 51 15.43 9.65 6.72
N ARG A 52 16.03 8.58 6.20
CA ARG A 52 17.42 8.53 5.74
C ARG A 52 17.52 8.73 4.22
N PRO A 53 18.72 9.04 3.69
CA PRO A 53 18.93 9.13 2.25
C PRO A 53 18.49 7.85 1.52
N MET A 54 17.79 8.01 0.41
CA MET A 54 17.22 6.90 -0.38
C MET A 54 18.24 5.79 -0.70
N LYS A 55 19.50 6.15 -0.97
CA LYS A 55 20.60 5.20 -1.22
C LYS A 55 20.86 4.28 -0.03
N GLU A 56 20.83 4.81 1.19
CA GLU A 56 21.05 4.02 2.41
C GLU A 56 19.87 3.09 2.70
N ILE A 57 18.65 3.57 2.48
CA ILE A 57 17.44 2.74 2.63
C ILE A 57 17.53 1.57 1.65
N LEU A 58 17.84 1.81 0.38
CA LEU A 58 18.02 0.75 -0.62
C LEU A 58 19.14 -0.22 -0.25
N ALA A 59 20.26 0.27 0.28
CA ALA A 59 21.39 -0.55 0.71
C ALA A 59 21.06 -1.44 1.92
N GLN A 60 20.25 -0.96 2.87
CA GLN A 60 19.76 -1.80 3.96
C GLN A 60 18.78 -2.84 3.42
N LEU A 61 17.85 -2.41 2.57
CA LEU A 61 16.81 -3.27 2.04
C LEU A 61 17.34 -4.38 1.13
N SER A 62 18.44 -4.16 0.42
CA SER A 62 19.09 -5.15 -0.43
C SER A 62 19.77 -6.29 0.33
N GLN A 63 19.99 -6.14 1.64
CA GLN A 63 20.57 -7.18 2.51
C GLN A 63 19.58 -8.30 2.84
N TYR A 64 18.28 -8.06 2.65
CA TYR A 64 17.23 -8.99 3.05
C TYR A 64 16.61 -9.71 1.85
N PRO A 65 16.31 -11.02 1.98
CA PRO A 65 15.61 -11.76 0.94
C PRO A 65 14.17 -11.27 0.80
N VAL A 66 13.56 -11.62 -0.33
CA VAL A 66 12.12 -11.44 -0.54
C VAL A 66 11.33 -12.18 0.55
N SER A 67 10.12 -11.71 0.83
CA SER A 67 9.22 -12.11 1.93
C SER A 67 9.64 -11.68 3.35
N THR A 68 10.77 -10.96 3.52
CA THR A 68 11.19 -10.44 4.83
C THR A 68 10.17 -9.41 5.34
N ARG A 69 9.66 -9.60 6.56
CA ARG A 69 8.74 -8.66 7.21
C ARG A 69 9.49 -7.42 7.69
N LEU A 70 9.02 -6.24 7.28
CA LEU A 70 9.56 -4.95 7.69
C LEU A 70 8.55 -4.13 8.50
N SER A 71 9.09 -3.35 9.43
CA SER A 71 8.39 -2.28 10.14
C SER A 71 8.99 -0.94 9.68
N LEU A 72 8.18 -0.14 8.99
CA LEU A 72 8.61 1.10 8.36
C LEU A 72 8.26 2.30 9.25
N THR A 73 9.21 3.18 9.50
CA THR A 73 8.99 4.44 10.25
C THR A 73 9.53 5.60 9.45
N GLY A 74 8.79 6.70 9.33
CA GLY A 74 9.25 7.93 8.68
C GLY A 74 8.29 8.45 7.60
N THR A 75 8.82 9.29 6.71
CA THR A 75 8.04 10.03 5.72
C THR A 75 7.76 9.20 4.47
N ILE A 76 6.51 9.25 3.99
CA ILE A 76 6.04 8.53 2.80
C ILE A 76 5.16 9.46 1.98
N ILE A 77 5.37 9.48 0.66
CA ILE A 77 4.51 10.23 -0.26
C ILE A 77 3.33 9.36 -0.67
N VAL A 78 2.11 9.86 -0.55
CA VAL A 78 0.90 9.14 -0.95
C VAL A 78 0.45 9.64 -2.31
N GLY A 79 0.29 8.73 -3.27
CA GLY A 79 -0.12 9.08 -4.63
C GLY A 79 -0.71 7.90 -5.38
N ARG A 80 -1.74 8.15 -6.19
CA ARG A 80 -2.44 7.14 -7.02
C ARG A 80 -2.45 7.52 -8.51
N ASP A 81 -3.38 6.96 -9.27
CA ASP A 81 -3.53 7.09 -10.73
C ASP A 81 -3.28 8.51 -11.26
N ILE A 82 -4.06 9.49 -10.80
CA ILE A 82 -3.98 10.89 -11.29
C ILE A 82 -2.62 11.52 -10.96
N ALA A 83 -2.06 11.22 -9.78
CA ALA A 83 -0.76 11.76 -9.39
C ALA A 83 0.35 11.21 -10.29
N HIS A 84 0.34 9.91 -10.57
CA HIS A 84 1.30 9.30 -11.49
C HIS A 84 1.12 9.84 -12.92
N ALA A 85 -0.11 10.07 -13.37
CA ALA A 85 -0.40 10.61 -14.70
C ALA A 85 0.21 12.00 -14.88
N LYS A 86 0.06 12.88 -13.88
CA LYS A 86 0.67 14.21 -13.90
C LYS A 86 2.21 14.16 -13.85
N LEU A 87 2.78 13.23 -13.09
CA LEU A 87 4.24 13.06 -13.06
C LEU A 87 4.79 12.55 -14.40
N LYS A 88 4.03 11.69 -15.09
CA LYS A 88 4.35 11.24 -16.44
C LYS A 88 4.28 12.39 -17.44
N GLU A 89 3.19 13.15 -17.46
CA GLU A 89 3.01 14.31 -18.33
C GLU A 89 4.14 15.33 -18.17
N ARG A 90 4.57 15.56 -16.92
CA ARG A 90 5.71 16.41 -16.58
C ARG A 90 7.03 15.91 -17.21
N ILE A 91 7.29 14.61 -17.17
CA ILE A 91 8.47 14.05 -17.84
C ILE A 91 8.36 14.22 -19.37
N GLU A 92 7.17 13.98 -19.92
CA GLU A 92 6.91 14.12 -21.36
C GLU A 92 7.00 15.57 -21.84
N SER A 93 6.73 16.56 -20.96
CA SER A 93 6.95 17.99 -21.23
C SER A 93 8.42 18.42 -21.08
N GLY A 94 9.33 17.49 -20.77
CA GLY A 94 10.76 17.77 -20.57
C GLY A 94 11.10 18.34 -19.20
N GLU A 95 10.15 18.39 -18.26
CA GLU A 95 10.39 18.81 -16.89
C GLU A 95 10.92 17.65 -16.03
N ASP A 96 11.78 17.98 -15.07
CA ASP A 96 12.30 16.99 -14.12
C ASP A 96 11.27 16.63 -13.04
N LEU A 97 11.46 15.46 -12.43
CA LEU A 97 10.63 14.98 -11.35
C LEU A 97 10.79 15.84 -10.09
N PRO A 98 9.69 16.09 -9.35
CA PRO A 98 9.77 16.80 -8.08
C PRO A 98 10.66 16.06 -7.08
N GLN A 99 11.45 16.82 -6.31
CA GLN A 99 12.44 16.26 -5.38
C GLN A 99 11.83 15.29 -4.35
N TYR A 100 10.62 15.57 -3.86
CA TYR A 100 9.91 14.70 -2.91
C TYR A 100 9.61 13.29 -3.45
N ILE A 101 9.54 13.11 -4.78
CA ILE A 101 9.35 11.80 -5.44
C ILE A 101 10.66 11.01 -5.52
N LYS A 102 11.80 11.70 -5.45
CA LYS A 102 13.14 11.12 -5.48
C LYS A 102 13.61 10.71 -4.08
N ASP A 103 13.28 11.53 -3.08
CA ASP A 103 13.79 11.38 -1.71
C ASP A 103 12.96 10.46 -0.81
N HIS A 104 11.69 10.20 -1.15
CA HIS A 104 10.79 9.45 -0.29
C HIS A 104 10.10 8.29 -1.01
N PRO A 105 9.77 7.19 -0.29
CA PRO A 105 8.95 6.12 -0.84
C PRO A 105 7.56 6.58 -1.26
N ILE A 106 7.01 5.96 -2.31
CA ILE A 106 5.65 6.23 -2.78
C ILE A 106 4.69 5.14 -2.30
N TYR A 107 3.65 5.54 -1.58
CA TYR A 107 2.54 4.68 -1.18
C TYR A 107 1.34 4.85 -2.12
N TYR A 108 1.04 3.78 -2.84
CA TYR A 108 -0.11 3.73 -3.73
C TYR A 108 -1.39 3.49 -2.93
N ALA A 109 -1.97 4.60 -2.46
CA ALA A 109 -3.19 4.61 -1.70
C ALA A 109 -4.01 5.88 -1.97
N GLY A 110 -5.33 5.78 -1.72
CA GLY A 110 -6.23 6.92 -1.69
C GLY A 110 -6.74 7.10 -0.26
N PRO A 111 -6.35 8.17 0.46
CA PRO A 111 -6.90 8.43 1.78
C PRO A 111 -8.41 8.71 1.66
N ALA A 112 -9.19 8.17 2.59
CA ALA A 112 -10.60 8.52 2.70
C ALA A 112 -10.78 9.78 3.58
N LYS A 113 -11.95 10.41 3.50
CA LYS A 113 -12.24 11.71 4.12
C LYS A 113 -11.93 11.68 5.63
N ASN A 114 -11.08 12.62 6.09
CA ASN A 114 -10.75 12.73 7.51
C ASN A 114 -11.97 13.28 8.28
N PRO A 115 -12.49 12.58 9.31
CA PRO A 115 -13.56 13.10 10.18
C PRO A 115 -13.06 14.14 11.21
N GLY A 116 -11.85 14.69 11.06
CA GLY A 116 -11.35 15.83 11.84
C GLY A 116 -10.84 15.50 13.25
N ARG A 117 -11.11 14.29 13.77
CA ARG A 117 -10.68 13.84 15.12
C ARG A 117 -9.55 12.80 15.14
N LEU A 118 -9.07 12.34 13.99
CA LEU A 118 -7.91 11.44 13.92
C LEU A 118 -6.83 12.01 13.00
N SER A 119 -5.58 11.89 13.43
CA SER A 119 -4.39 12.33 12.70
C SER A 119 -4.19 11.57 11.38
N ILE A 120 -4.72 10.35 11.25
CA ILE A 120 -4.76 9.63 9.98
C ILE A 120 -5.97 8.69 9.90
N TRP A 121 -6.78 8.84 8.85
CA TRP A 121 -7.95 7.99 8.61
C TRP A 121 -7.58 6.88 7.62
N LEU A 122 -7.82 5.63 8.01
CA LEU A 122 -7.71 4.37 7.26
C LEU A 122 -7.12 4.48 5.82
N ILE A 123 -5.80 4.62 5.69
CA ILE A 123 -5.15 4.64 4.37
C ILE A 123 -4.82 3.21 3.94
N ARG A 124 -5.77 2.55 3.29
CA ARG A 124 -5.57 1.20 2.76
C ARG A 124 -4.83 1.24 1.42
N PRO A 125 -3.89 0.30 1.18
CA PRO A 125 -3.23 0.20 -0.12
C PRO A 125 -4.25 -0.19 -1.18
N HIS A 126 -4.12 0.37 -2.37
CA HIS A 126 -4.97 -0.01 -3.50
C HIS A 126 -4.32 -1.10 -4.35
N HIS A 127 -5.14 -1.86 -5.09
CA HIS A 127 -4.64 -2.94 -5.94
C HIS A 127 -3.85 -2.35 -7.10
N ARG A 128 -2.68 -2.92 -7.39
CA ARG A 128 -1.86 -2.52 -8.54
C ARG A 128 -2.62 -2.76 -9.85
N ARG A 129 -2.63 -1.75 -10.72
CA ARG A 129 -3.01 -1.90 -12.14
C ARG A 129 -1.76 -2.14 -13.00
N PRO A 130 -1.84 -2.89 -14.11
CA PRO A 130 -0.70 -3.08 -15.02
C PRO A 130 -0.06 -1.77 -15.49
N GLU A 131 -0.88 -0.77 -15.79
CA GLU A 131 -0.48 0.58 -16.19
C GLU A 131 0.45 1.27 -15.18
N TRP A 132 0.23 1.04 -13.89
CA TRP A 132 1.10 1.57 -12.83
C TRP A 132 2.54 1.04 -12.96
N THR A 133 2.73 -0.18 -13.47
CA THR A 133 4.05 -0.78 -13.69
C THR A 133 4.84 -0.02 -14.75
N LEU A 134 4.19 0.33 -15.86
CA LEU A 134 4.81 1.06 -16.96
C LEU A 134 5.21 2.48 -16.51
N MET A 135 4.31 3.15 -15.78
CA MET A 135 4.56 4.48 -15.24
C MET A 135 5.67 4.46 -14.18
N SER A 136 5.70 3.43 -13.35
CA SER A 136 6.75 3.27 -12.35
C SER A 136 8.13 3.13 -13.01
N SER A 137 8.26 2.33 -14.07
CA SER A 137 9.52 2.20 -14.81
C SER A 137 10.02 3.54 -15.37
N LEU A 138 9.11 4.38 -15.88
CA LEU A 138 9.44 5.73 -16.36
C LEU A 138 9.89 6.65 -15.21
N LEU A 139 9.18 6.66 -14.09
CA LEU A 139 9.58 7.47 -12.93
C LEU A 139 10.97 7.05 -12.41
N GLN A 140 11.25 5.75 -12.46
CA GLN A 140 12.50 5.16 -12.02
C GLN A 140 13.71 5.52 -12.88
N SER A 141 13.53 5.67 -14.19
CA SER A 141 14.62 6.13 -15.09
C SER A 141 15.02 7.57 -14.81
N HIS A 142 14.11 8.38 -14.24
CA HIS A 142 14.37 9.75 -13.79
C HIS A 142 14.75 9.84 -12.29
N GLY A 143 15.11 8.71 -11.66
CA GLY A 143 15.54 8.66 -10.26
C GLY A 143 14.42 8.79 -9.21
N GLY A 144 13.16 8.78 -9.64
CA GLY A 144 12.00 8.77 -8.76
C GLY A 144 11.49 7.36 -8.44
N SER A 145 10.59 7.25 -7.48
CA SER A 145 9.85 6.00 -7.22
C SER A 145 10.77 4.76 -7.00
N MET A 146 11.89 4.96 -6.30
CA MET A 146 12.87 3.90 -6.01
C MET A 146 12.29 2.81 -5.10
N ILE A 147 11.41 3.20 -4.18
CA ILE A 147 10.72 2.34 -3.22
C ILE A 147 9.22 2.59 -3.35
N MET A 148 8.45 1.52 -3.53
CA MET A 148 7.01 1.62 -3.71
C MET A 148 6.25 0.66 -2.77
N LEU A 149 5.21 1.19 -2.13
CA LEU A 149 4.33 0.45 -1.22
C LEU A 149 2.96 0.28 -1.91
N ALA A 150 2.49 -0.96 -2.08
CA ALA A 150 1.20 -1.25 -2.72
C ALA A 150 0.60 -2.60 -2.25
N LYS A 151 -0.51 -3.03 -2.86
CA LYS A 151 -1.11 -4.35 -2.62
C LYS A 151 -1.40 -5.07 -3.93
N GLY A 152 -1.20 -6.40 -3.94
CA GLY A 152 -1.58 -7.29 -5.05
C GLY A 152 -0.38 -8.09 -5.58
N ASN A 153 -0.66 -9.32 -6.06
CA ASN A 153 0.36 -10.18 -6.66
C ASN A 153 0.95 -9.57 -7.94
N ARG A 154 2.18 -9.93 -8.28
CA ARG A 154 2.88 -9.45 -9.48
C ARG A 154 2.56 -10.28 -10.71
N SER A 155 2.51 -9.60 -11.86
CA SER A 155 2.77 -10.22 -13.16
C SER A 155 4.28 -10.33 -13.39
N GLN A 156 4.71 -11.29 -14.21
CA GLN A 156 6.12 -11.55 -14.51
C GLN A 156 6.86 -10.28 -15.00
N GLN A 157 6.19 -9.44 -15.79
CA GLN A 157 6.71 -8.17 -16.31
C GLN A 157 7.17 -7.19 -15.22
N VAL A 158 6.48 -7.15 -14.07
CA VAL A 158 6.86 -6.29 -12.94
C VAL A 158 8.12 -6.81 -12.27
N THR A 159 8.19 -8.13 -12.08
CA THR A 159 9.35 -8.80 -11.47
C THR A 159 10.60 -8.62 -12.34
N ASP A 160 10.45 -8.73 -13.66
CA ASP A 160 11.57 -8.56 -14.60
C ASP A 160 12.04 -7.09 -14.67
N ALA A 161 11.11 -6.13 -14.56
CA ALA A 161 11.44 -4.71 -14.45
C ALA A 161 12.21 -4.41 -13.15
N CYS A 162 11.73 -4.88 -11.99
CA CYS A 162 12.41 -4.70 -10.70
C CYS A 162 13.80 -5.36 -10.66
N LYS A 163 13.97 -6.53 -11.30
CA LYS A 163 15.27 -7.20 -11.47
C LYS A 163 16.24 -6.38 -12.32
N LYS A 164 15.77 -5.76 -13.40
CA LYS A 164 16.60 -4.89 -14.25
C LYS A 164 17.04 -3.61 -13.52
N THR A 165 16.25 -3.10 -12.58
CA THR A 165 16.51 -1.79 -11.94
C THR A 165 16.97 -1.83 -10.48
N ARG A 166 17.24 -3.00 -9.87
CA ARG A 166 17.67 -3.19 -8.45
C ARG A 166 16.74 -2.49 -7.45
N ARG A 167 15.42 -2.78 -7.46
CA ARG A 167 14.45 -2.00 -6.66
C ARG A 167 13.46 -2.85 -5.86
N LEU A 168 13.20 -2.39 -4.63
CA LEU A 168 12.35 -3.05 -3.64
C LEU A 168 10.90 -2.56 -3.68
N LEU A 169 10.01 -3.52 -3.53
CA LEU A 169 8.60 -3.31 -3.42
C LEU A 169 8.10 -3.88 -2.10
N PHE A 170 7.15 -3.20 -1.46
CA PHE A 170 6.52 -3.71 -0.26
C PHE A 170 5.08 -4.14 -0.51
N GLY A 171 4.80 -5.41 -0.24
CA GLY A 171 3.45 -5.95 -0.12
C GLY A 171 2.95 -5.79 1.32
N GLN A 172 1.91 -5.00 1.55
CA GLN A 172 1.29 -4.91 2.88
C GLN A 172 0.40 -6.12 3.16
N TYR A 173 0.66 -6.83 4.25
CA TYR A 173 -0.16 -7.95 4.72
C TYR A 173 -1.47 -7.44 5.34
N ARG A 174 -2.52 -8.24 5.20
CA ARG A 174 -3.88 -7.83 5.55
C ARG A 174 -4.17 -8.09 7.03
N ARG A 175 -3.89 -7.13 7.91
CA ARG A 175 -4.55 -7.02 9.23
C ARG A 175 -5.48 -5.80 9.28
N PRO A 176 -6.63 -5.87 9.98
CA PRO A 176 -7.32 -4.67 10.39
C PRO A 176 -6.48 -4.00 11.49
N GLY A 177 -5.83 -2.88 11.17
CA GLY A 177 -5.24 -1.99 12.19
C GLY A 177 -3.73 -2.05 12.43
N GLY A 178 -2.93 -2.75 11.63
CA GLY A 178 -1.47 -2.74 11.77
C GLY A 178 -0.76 -2.90 10.43
N GLY A 179 0.09 -1.95 10.07
CA GLY A 179 0.81 -1.92 8.80
C GLY A 179 2.10 -2.73 8.88
N SER A 180 2.04 -4.02 8.54
CA SER A 180 3.23 -4.84 8.32
C SER A 180 3.42 -5.06 6.82
N GLY A 181 4.53 -4.56 6.28
CA GLY A 181 4.94 -4.78 4.89
C GLY A 181 5.94 -5.93 4.77
N THR A 182 5.84 -6.73 3.73
CA THR A 182 6.89 -7.70 3.34
C THR A 182 7.68 -7.15 2.17
N ALA A 183 9.01 -7.20 2.28
CA ALA A 183 9.96 -6.87 1.22
C ALA A 183 9.82 -7.87 0.08
N GLU A 184 9.61 -7.42 -1.15
CA GLU A 184 9.56 -8.26 -2.35
C GLU A 184 10.40 -7.57 -3.44
N HIS A 185 11.41 -8.27 -3.96
CA HIS A 185 12.30 -7.81 -5.05
C HIS A 185 11.65 -8.05 -6.39
#